data_AF-A0A1C4YV96-F1
#
_entry.id   AF-A0A1C4YV96-F1
#
_cell.length_a   1.000
_cell.length_b   1.000
_cell.length_c   1.000
_cell.angle_alpha   90.00
_cell.angle_beta   90.00
_cell.angle_gamma   90.00
#
_symmetry.space_group_name_H-M   'P 1'
#
loop_
_entity.id
_entity.type
_entity.pdbx_description
1 polymer ?
#
loop_
_entity_poly.entity_id
_entity_poly.type
_entity_poly.pdbx_seq_one_letter_code
_entity_poly.pdbx_strand_id
1 'polypeptide(L)'
;MQAWIDNIATPVADVAELNAILDPEPPKGVTLASDDGRRTLHINFYGGRSGLFWETETDLLLAWGPVPPGAPADQVVGDAEYAYDNPWFALPDGAEPFEVTPAQARQAAHEFLRTGGRPTNVQWVVKP
;
A
#
# COMPACT_ATOMS: atom_id res chain seq x y z
N MET A 1 7.97 10.96 -9.62
CA MET A 1 6.96 9.88 -9.53
C MET A 1 5.76 10.25 -10.39
N GLN A 2 4.93 9.30 -10.82
CA GLN A 2 3.63 9.59 -11.46
C GLN A 2 2.48 8.99 -10.66
N ALA A 3 1.36 9.72 -10.55
CA ALA A 3 0.10 9.22 -10.02
C ALA A 3 -0.91 9.07 -11.16
N TRP A 4 -1.58 7.93 -11.21
CA TRP A 4 -2.58 7.59 -12.22
C TRP A 4 -3.95 7.47 -11.58
N ILE A 5 -4.90 8.24 -12.09
CA ILE A 5 -6.33 8.15 -11.74
C ILE A 5 -7.10 8.17 -13.05
N ASP A 6 -7.98 7.19 -13.27
CA ASP A 6 -8.83 7.14 -14.47
C ASP A 6 -8.04 7.23 -15.81
N ASN A 7 -6.88 6.57 -15.89
CA ASN A 7 -5.93 6.62 -17.01
C ASN A 7 -5.31 8.00 -17.30
N ILE A 8 -5.44 8.95 -16.36
CA ILE A 8 -4.78 10.25 -16.41
C ILE A 8 -3.55 10.21 -15.52
N ALA A 9 -2.39 10.48 -16.10
CA ALA A 9 -1.11 10.58 -15.38
C ALA A 9 -0.86 12.02 -14.94
N THR A 10 -0.59 12.19 -13.64
CA THR A 10 -0.21 13.46 -13.03
C THR A 10 1.19 13.30 -12.44
N PRO A 11 2.18 14.15 -12.80
CA PRO A 11 3.47 14.14 -12.14
C PRO A 11 3.32 14.53 -10.67
N VAL A 12 4.11 13.90 -9.80
CA VAL A 12 4.13 14.20 -8.37
C VAL A 12 5.58 14.44 -7.95
N ALA A 13 5.87 15.66 -7.53
CA ALA A 13 7.18 16.12 -7.13
C ALA A 13 7.39 16.05 -5.61
N ASP A 14 6.33 16.27 -4.82
CA ASP A 14 6.43 16.31 -3.37
C ASP A 14 5.17 15.81 -2.63
N VAL A 15 5.25 15.83 -1.30
CA VAL A 15 4.18 15.36 -0.40
C VAL A 15 2.93 16.25 -0.49
N ALA A 16 3.07 17.55 -0.75
CA ALA A 16 1.95 18.46 -0.82
C ALA A 16 1.12 18.19 -2.09
N GLU A 17 1.78 18.00 -3.23
CA GLU A 17 1.14 17.57 -4.48
C GLU A 17 0.48 16.20 -4.34
N LEU A 18 1.17 15.24 -3.71
CA LEU A 18 0.59 13.93 -3.43
C LEU A 18 -0.67 14.03 -2.57
N ASN A 19 -0.66 14.84 -1.52
CA ASN A 19 -1.82 15.04 -0.67
C ASN A 19 -2.99 15.68 -1.44
N ALA A 20 -2.72 16.64 -2.33
CA ALA A 20 -3.75 17.24 -3.17
C ALA A 20 -4.40 16.24 -4.15
N ILE A 21 -3.68 15.17 -4.51
CA ILE A 21 -4.21 14.07 -5.34
C ILE A 21 -5.02 13.08 -4.50
N LEU A 22 -4.61 12.84 -3.25
CA LEU A 22 -5.24 11.88 -2.34
C LEU A 22 -6.41 12.47 -1.52
N ASP A 23 -6.62 13.78 -1.56
CA ASP A 23 -7.65 14.50 -0.80
C ASP A 23 -8.48 15.43 -1.71
N PRO A 24 -9.80 15.19 -1.87
CA PRO A 24 -10.57 14.09 -1.30
C PRO A 24 -10.16 12.73 -1.86
N GLU A 25 -10.56 11.64 -1.18
CA GLU A 25 -10.23 10.27 -1.59
C GLU A 25 -10.65 10.00 -3.04
N PRO A 26 -9.73 9.57 -3.92
CA PRO A 26 -10.06 9.23 -5.30
C PRO A 26 -11.10 8.10 -5.37
N PRO A 27 -12.21 8.27 -6.12
CA PRO A 27 -13.34 7.33 -6.11
C PRO A 27 -13.00 5.95 -6.71
N LYS A 28 -11.95 5.85 -7.51
CA LYS A 28 -11.49 4.59 -8.15
C LYS A 28 -10.10 4.16 -7.68
N GLY A 29 -9.62 4.75 -6.60
CA GLY A 29 -8.24 4.58 -6.17
C GLY A 29 -7.24 5.34 -7.04
N VAL A 30 -5.97 5.09 -6.76
CA VAL A 30 -4.83 5.71 -7.42
C VAL A 30 -3.71 4.67 -7.59
N THR A 31 -3.01 4.74 -8.71
CA THR A 31 -1.76 3.99 -8.92
C THR A 31 -0.58 4.95 -8.90
N LEU A 32 0.34 4.77 -7.99
CA LEU A 32 1.61 5.48 -7.97
C LEU A 32 2.66 4.64 -8.69
N ALA A 33 3.39 5.23 -9.62
CA ALA A 33 4.48 4.59 -10.36
C ALA A 33 5.81 5.27 -10.02
N SER A 34 6.83 4.45 -9.74
CA SER A 34 8.20 4.91 -9.52
C SER A 34 8.76 5.63 -10.76
N ASP A 35 9.82 6.43 -10.60
CA ASP A 35 10.41 7.20 -11.71
C ASP A 35 10.95 6.34 -12.84
N ASP A 36 11.40 5.12 -12.53
CA ASP A 36 11.83 4.13 -13.52
C ASP A 36 10.67 3.32 -14.13
N GLY A 37 9.45 3.50 -13.64
CA GLY A 37 8.24 2.79 -14.09
C GLY A 37 8.21 1.30 -13.74
N ARG A 38 9.14 0.80 -12.92
CA ARG A 38 9.28 -0.65 -12.65
C ARG A 38 8.54 -1.13 -11.42
N ARG A 39 8.08 -0.19 -10.58
CA ARG A 39 7.41 -0.46 -9.31
C ARG A 39 6.16 0.37 -9.24
N THR A 40 5.06 -0.24 -8.82
CA THR A 40 3.78 0.44 -8.64
C THR A 40 3.20 0.16 -7.27
N LEU A 41 2.51 1.16 -6.73
CA LEU A 41 1.68 1.05 -5.54
C LEU A 41 0.26 1.44 -5.93
N HIS A 42 -0.65 0.47 -5.92
CA HIS A 42 -2.08 0.70 -6.13
C HIS A 42 -2.76 0.87 -4.78
N ILE A 43 -3.60 1.89 -4.66
CA ILE A 43 -4.32 2.23 -3.44
C ILE A 43 -5.79 2.38 -3.79
N ASN A 44 -6.63 1.51 -3.23
CA ASN A 44 -8.08 1.60 -3.35
C ASN A 44 -8.67 2.15 -2.05
N PHE A 45 -9.61 3.09 -2.15
CA PHE A 45 -10.31 3.69 -1.01
C PHE A 45 -11.76 3.21 -0.96
N TYR A 46 -12.24 2.80 0.23
CA TYR A 46 -13.57 2.24 0.49
C TYR A 46 -14.27 2.92 1.68
N GLY A 47 -14.21 4.25 1.77
CA GLY A 47 -14.97 5.00 2.77
C GLY A 47 -14.63 4.63 4.22
N GLY A 48 -13.39 4.88 4.62
CA GLY A 48 -12.86 4.57 5.97
C GLY A 48 -11.94 3.36 6.03
N ARG A 49 -11.79 2.64 4.91
CA ARG A 49 -10.86 1.52 4.70
C ARG A 49 -10.12 1.69 3.37
N SER A 50 -8.96 1.07 3.26
CA SER A 50 -8.16 1.08 2.04
C SER A 50 -7.50 -0.27 1.78
N GLY A 51 -7.45 -0.68 0.52
CA GLY A 51 -6.66 -1.83 0.07
C GLY A 51 -5.41 -1.36 -0.68
N LEU A 52 -4.28 -2.04 -0.49
CA LEU A 52 -3.04 -1.72 -1.19
C LEU A 52 -2.48 -2.93 -1.91
N PHE A 53 -1.91 -2.66 -3.09
CA PHE A 53 -1.20 -3.64 -3.90
C PHE A 53 0.16 -3.05 -4.26
N TRP A 54 1.23 -3.77 -4.02
CA TRP A 54 2.55 -3.38 -4.48
C TRP A 54 3.01 -4.36 -5.55
N GLU A 55 3.49 -3.85 -6.67
CA GLU A 55 3.78 -4.65 -7.85
C GLU A 55 5.12 -4.27 -8.45
N THR A 56 5.83 -5.29 -8.93
CA THR A 56 7.03 -5.20 -9.77
C THR A 56 6.83 -6.04 -11.03
N GLU A 57 7.87 -6.17 -11.85
CA GLU A 57 7.87 -7.10 -12.98
C GLU A 57 7.67 -8.57 -12.56
N THR A 58 8.01 -8.94 -11.33
CA THR A 58 8.03 -10.34 -10.86
C THR A 58 7.15 -10.61 -9.65
N ASP A 59 6.81 -9.57 -8.88
CA ASP A 59 6.12 -9.72 -7.60
C ASP A 59 4.82 -8.94 -7.62
N LEU A 60 3.78 -9.55 -7.04
CA LEU A 60 2.53 -8.88 -6.72
C LEU A 60 2.18 -9.20 -5.27
N LEU A 61 2.19 -8.15 -4.44
CA LEU A 61 1.97 -8.26 -3.01
C LEU A 61 0.69 -7.53 -2.61
N LEU A 62 -0.04 -8.10 -1.66
CA LEU A 62 -1.20 -7.49 -1.02
C LEU A 62 -0.80 -6.98 0.36
N ALA A 63 -1.25 -5.78 0.71
CA ALA A 63 -1.09 -5.32 2.08
C ALA A 63 -1.89 -6.22 3.05
N TRP A 64 -1.28 -6.47 4.20
CA TRP A 64 -1.83 -7.24 5.30
C TRP A 64 -1.78 -6.42 6.57
N GLY A 65 -2.92 -5.80 6.90
CA GLY A 65 -3.13 -5.02 8.12
C GLY A 65 -2.05 -3.96 8.40
N PRO A 66 -2.09 -3.36 9.60
CA PRO A 66 -0.97 -2.59 10.10
C PRO A 66 0.17 -3.51 10.55
N VAL A 67 1.41 -3.00 10.55
CA VAL A 67 2.51 -3.68 11.24
C VAL A 67 2.22 -3.74 12.74
N PRO A 68 2.13 -4.92 13.37
CA PRO A 68 1.88 -5.01 14.81
C PRO A 68 3.03 -4.41 15.63
N PRO A 69 2.77 -3.87 16.84
CA PRO A 69 3.81 -3.35 17.71
C PRO A 69 4.90 -4.41 17.99
N GLY A 70 6.16 -4.06 17.71
CA GLY A 70 7.30 -4.96 17.93
C GLY A 70 7.56 -5.97 16.80
N ALA A 71 6.69 -6.04 15.78
CA ALA A 71 7.00 -6.79 14.58
C ALA A 71 8.17 -6.12 13.83
N PRO A 72 9.08 -6.89 13.20
CA PRO A 72 10.08 -6.33 12.30
C PRO A 72 9.40 -5.55 11.16
N ALA A 73 10.03 -4.48 10.70
CA ALA A 73 9.62 -3.80 9.47
C ALA A 73 9.84 -4.71 8.24
N ASP A 74 9.17 -4.39 7.13
CA ASP A 74 9.40 -5.01 5.81
C ASP A 74 9.14 -6.51 5.71
N GLN A 75 8.33 -7.05 6.61
CA GLN A 75 7.97 -8.47 6.57
C GLN A 75 7.12 -8.79 5.34
N VAL A 76 7.51 -9.89 4.70
CA VAL A 76 6.74 -10.57 3.64
C VAL A 76 6.58 -12.00 4.09
N VAL A 77 5.37 -12.49 4.07
CA VAL A 77 5.09 -13.91 4.16
C VAL A 77 4.56 -14.39 2.80
N GLY A 78 4.46 -15.71 2.60
CA GLY A 78 3.94 -16.29 1.36
C GLY A 78 2.49 -15.87 1.09
N ASP A 79 1.61 -16.81 0.81
CA ASP A 79 0.20 -16.47 0.67
C ASP A 79 -0.49 -16.18 2.02
N ALA A 80 -1.80 -15.91 1.95
CA ALA A 80 -2.62 -15.63 3.12
C ALA A 80 -2.69 -16.78 4.14
N GLU A 81 -2.54 -18.05 3.72
CA GLU A 81 -2.56 -19.20 4.63
C GLU A 81 -1.40 -19.11 5.63
N TYR A 82 -0.20 -18.83 5.13
CA TYR A 82 0.98 -18.65 5.97
C TYR A 82 0.91 -17.40 6.85
N ALA A 83 0.18 -16.37 6.43
CA ALA A 83 -0.01 -15.16 7.23
C ALA A 83 -0.85 -15.43 8.49
N TYR A 84 -1.91 -16.24 8.38
CA TYR A 84 -2.73 -16.61 9.54
C TYR A 84 -1.97 -17.40 10.60
N ASP A 85 -0.98 -18.20 10.20
CA ASP A 85 -0.15 -19.00 11.11
C ASP A 85 1.07 -18.23 11.68
N ASN A 86 1.35 -17.03 11.17
CA ASN A 86 2.51 -16.23 11.58
C ASN A 86 2.12 -15.23 12.68
N PRO A 87 2.70 -15.31 13.90
CA PRO A 87 2.33 -14.42 14.99
C PRO A 87 2.62 -12.95 14.71
N TRP A 88 3.54 -12.64 13.78
CA TRP A 88 3.83 -11.26 13.40
C TRP A 88 2.81 -10.71 12.42
N PHE A 89 1.97 -11.54 11.82
CA PHE A 89 0.85 -11.17 10.94
C PHE A 89 -0.51 -11.31 11.65
N ALA A 90 -0.50 -11.63 12.94
CA ALA A 90 -1.72 -11.69 13.74
C ALA A 90 -2.38 -10.31 13.79
N LEU A 91 -3.69 -10.28 13.52
CA LEU A 91 -4.49 -9.07 13.51
C LEU A 91 -5.31 -8.97 14.80
N PRO A 92 -5.67 -7.73 15.23
CA PRO A 92 -6.65 -7.55 16.28
C PRO A 92 -7.99 -8.22 15.93
N ASP A 93 -8.74 -8.65 16.94
CA ASP A 93 -10.06 -9.26 16.75
C ASP A 93 -10.98 -8.35 15.91
N GLY A 94 -11.56 -8.93 14.85
CA GLY A 94 -12.48 -8.23 13.95
C GLY A 94 -11.82 -7.30 12.91
N ALA A 95 -10.49 -7.26 12.85
CA ALA A 95 -9.79 -6.58 11.75
C ALA A 95 -9.77 -7.45 10.49
N GLU A 96 -10.06 -6.84 9.35
CA GLU A 96 -9.98 -7.47 8.03
C GLU A 96 -8.53 -7.41 7.51
N PRO A 97 -7.90 -8.54 7.13
CA PRO A 97 -6.50 -8.57 6.76
C PRO A 97 -6.09 -7.64 5.62
N PHE A 98 -6.93 -7.50 4.61
CA PHE A 98 -6.57 -6.74 3.41
C PHE A 98 -7.00 -5.27 3.47
N GLU A 99 -7.42 -4.81 4.65
CA GLU A 99 -7.90 -3.46 4.85
C GLU A 99 -7.02 -2.73 5.87
N VAL A 100 -6.45 -1.61 5.44
CA VAL A 100 -5.80 -0.64 6.32
C VAL A 100 -6.64 0.61 6.42
N THR A 101 -6.31 1.48 7.37
CA THR A 101 -6.96 2.80 7.43
C THR A 101 -6.52 3.69 6.27
N PRO A 102 -7.36 4.64 5.82
CA PRO A 102 -6.95 5.62 4.82
C PRO A 102 -5.75 6.47 5.24
N ALA A 103 -5.52 6.66 6.54
CA ALA A 103 -4.33 7.33 7.05
C ALA A 103 -3.06 6.50 6.80
N GLN A 104 -3.11 5.19 7.03
CA GLN A 104 -2.00 4.27 6.74
C GLN A 104 -1.73 4.17 5.25
N ALA A 105 -2.77 4.14 4.42
CA ALA A 105 -2.62 4.17 2.97
C ALA A 105 -1.90 5.44 2.49
N ARG A 106 -2.24 6.61 3.05
CA ARG A 106 -1.55 7.87 2.76
C ARG A 106 -0.09 7.85 3.24
N GLN A 107 0.19 7.30 4.42
CA GLN A 107 1.56 7.13 4.89
C GLN A 107 2.39 6.21 3.97
N ALA A 108 1.78 5.12 3.48
CA ALA A 108 2.41 4.22 2.53
C ALA A 108 2.72 4.94 1.20
N ALA A 109 1.79 5.77 0.72
CA ALA A 109 1.99 6.62 -0.45
C ALA A 109 3.16 7.61 -0.27
N HIS A 110 3.26 8.25 0.90
CA HIS A 110 4.36 9.18 1.22
C HIS A 110 5.71 8.48 1.23
N GLU A 111 5.77 7.29 1.81
CA GLU A 111 6.98 6.47 1.79
C GLU A 111 7.36 6.02 0.39
N PHE A 112 6.38 5.60 -0.42
CA PHE A 112 6.60 5.23 -1.81
C PHE A 112 7.13 6.41 -2.62
N LEU A 113 6.60 7.62 -2.45
CA LEU A 113 7.13 8.84 -3.08
C LEU A 113 8.60 9.07 -2.72
N ARG A 114 8.97 8.87 -1.45
CA ARG A 114 10.33 9.11 -0.96
C ARG A 114 11.34 8.07 -1.46
N THR A 115 10.92 6.82 -1.59
CA THR A 115 11.84 5.68 -1.77
C THR A 115 11.73 5.00 -3.14
N GLY A 116 10.58 5.13 -3.79
CA GLY A 116 10.15 4.28 -4.90
C GLY A 116 10.07 2.79 -4.53
N GLY A 117 10.22 2.44 -3.26
CA GLY A 117 10.28 1.07 -2.76
C GLY A 117 8.96 0.61 -2.18
N ARG A 118 8.89 -0.65 -1.75
CA ARG A 118 7.73 -1.17 -1.05
C ARG A 118 7.57 -0.43 0.30
N PRO A 119 6.38 0.08 0.62
CA PRO A 119 6.13 0.70 1.92
C PRO A 119 6.34 -0.26 3.09
N THR A 120 6.89 0.24 4.19
CA THR A 120 7.28 -0.57 5.35
C THR A 120 6.31 -0.42 6.52
N ASN A 121 5.32 0.47 6.40
CA ASN A 121 4.32 0.79 7.42
C ASN A 121 3.12 -0.18 7.45
N VAL A 122 3.10 -1.15 6.53
CA VAL A 122 2.14 -2.26 6.45
C VAL A 122 2.91 -3.55 6.21
N GLN A 123 2.30 -4.69 6.49
CA GLN A 123 2.89 -5.99 6.14
C GLN A 123 2.40 -6.42 4.76
N TRP A 124 3.07 -7.41 4.17
CA TRP A 124 2.79 -7.85 2.82
C TRP A 124 2.66 -9.37 2.74
N VAL A 125 1.69 -9.82 1.96
CA VAL A 125 1.56 -11.23 1.56
C VAL A 125 1.72 -11.33 0.06
N VAL A 126 2.31 -12.41 -0.42
CA VAL A 126 2.38 -12.75 -1.84
C VAL A 126 0.96 -13.05 -2.34
N LYS A 127 0.56 -12.40 -3.43
CA LYS A 127 -0.67 -12.77 -4.12
C LYS A 127 -0.42 -14.04 -4.93
N PRO A 128 -1.21 -15.11 -4.74
CA PRO A 128 -1.08 -16.34 -5.54
C PRO A 128 -1.42 -16.12 -7.01
#